data_AF-A0A968KKF9-F1
#
_entry.id   AF-A0A968KKF9-F1
#
_cell.length_a   1.000
_cell.length_b   1.000
_cell.length_c   1.000
_cell.angle_alpha   90.00
_cell.angle_beta   90.00
_cell.angle_gamma   90.00
#
_symmetry.space_group_name_H-M   'P 1'
#
loop_
_entity.id
_entity.type
_entity.pdbx_description
1 polymer ?
#
loop_
_entity_poly.entity_id
_entity_poly.type
_entity_poly.pdbx_seq_one_letter_code
_entity_poly.pdbx_strand_id
1 'polypeptide(L)'
;MEKDLEKMNPLQRWWFSKPETERKRIKSFIPLVLYTFGFLYFVIYLSILNSVNRYKSGSTVKSWFGGDRPEIVKMKERQEKEIQESFKALRKKVSGGR
;
A
#
# COMPACT_ATOMS: atom_id res chain seq x y z
N MET A 1 16.09 -43.21 16.18
CA MET A 1 16.73 -42.27 15.24
C MET A 1 16.47 -42.66 13.79
N GLU A 2 16.88 -43.84 13.29
CA GLU A 2 16.58 -44.22 11.89
C GLU A 2 15.10 -44.46 11.60
N LYS A 3 14.37 -45.14 12.51
CA LYS A 3 12.92 -45.37 12.40
C LYS A 3 12.08 -44.09 12.39
N ASP A 4 12.60 -43.00 12.94
CA ASP A 4 11.88 -41.72 13.06
C ASP A 4 12.00 -40.89 11.78
N LEU A 5 13.09 -41.08 11.02
CA LEU A 5 13.31 -40.44 9.73
C LEU A 5 12.40 -41.04 8.64
N GLU A 6 12.05 -42.32 8.72
CA GLU A 6 11.21 -42.99 7.71
C GLU A 6 9.81 -42.39 7.57
N LYS A 7 9.25 -41.83 8.65
CA LYS A 7 7.93 -41.18 8.65
C LYS A 7 7.96 -39.70 8.27
N MET A 8 9.15 -39.12 8.09
CA MET A 8 9.30 -37.69 7.82
C MET A 8 9.23 -37.37 6.33
N ASN A 9 8.60 -36.22 6.04
CA ASN A 9 8.56 -35.67 4.69
C ASN A 9 9.98 -35.37 4.17
N PRO A 10 10.20 -35.38 2.85
CA PRO A 10 11.54 -35.19 2.26
C PRO A 10 12.26 -33.92 2.74
N LEU A 11 11.49 -32.84 2.94
CA LEU A 11 11.98 -31.56 3.46
C LEU A 11 12.47 -31.65 4.91
N GLN A 12 11.76 -32.41 5.75
CA GLN A 12 12.15 -32.62 7.14
C GLN A 12 13.41 -33.48 7.21
N ARG A 13 13.50 -34.55 6.42
CA ARG A 13 14.72 -35.36 6.34
C ARG A 13 15.92 -34.53 5.90
N TRP A 14 15.76 -33.73 4.85
CA TRP A 14 16.80 -32.79 4.40
C TRP A 14 17.21 -31.82 5.51
N TRP A 15 16.24 -31.24 6.23
CA TRP A 15 16.51 -30.33 7.34
C TRP A 15 17.26 -30.99 8.50
N PHE A 16 16.90 -32.23 8.83
CA PHE A 16 17.52 -33.01 9.91
C PHE A 16 18.91 -33.55 9.53
N SER A 17 19.16 -33.77 8.23
CA SER A 17 20.47 -34.22 7.72
C SER A 17 21.58 -33.16 7.80
N LYS A 18 21.22 -31.87 7.96
CA LYS A 18 22.19 -30.78 8.08
C LYS A 18 22.83 -30.71 9.48
N PRO A 19 24.11 -30.31 9.58
CA PRO A 19 24.78 -30.10 10.86
C PRO A 19 24.09 -29.00 11.69
N GLU A 20 24.17 -29.14 13.02
CA GLU A 20 23.45 -28.25 13.96
C GLU A 20 23.84 -26.77 13.82
N THR A 21 25.11 -26.50 13.52
CA THR A 21 25.65 -25.16 13.27
C THR A 21 24.99 -24.48 12.06
N GLU A 22 24.81 -25.20 10.96
CA GLU A 22 24.09 -24.69 9.79
C GLU A 22 22.61 -24.44 10.09
N ARG A 23 21.97 -25.38 10.81
CA ARG A 23 20.56 -25.24 11.19
C ARG A 23 20.33 -23.99 12.06
N LYS A 24 21.27 -23.70 12.97
CA LYS A 24 21.22 -22.51 13.83
C LYS A 24 21.35 -21.21 13.02
N ARG A 25 22.23 -21.18 12.01
CA ARG A 25 22.36 -20.04 11.09
C ARG A 25 21.10 -19.81 10.26
N ILE A 26 20.48 -20.87 9.74
CA ILE A 26 19.24 -20.71 8.97
C ILE A 26 18.11 -20.19 9.88
N LYS A 27 18.02 -20.69 11.12
CA LYS A 27 17.04 -20.19 12.09
C LYS A 27 17.22 -18.70 12.42
N SER A 28 18.46 -18.18 12.45
CA SER A 28 18.68 -16.75 12.71
C SER A 28 18.23 -15.84 11.59
N PHE A 29 18.01 -16.35 10.37
CA PHE A 29 17.44 -15.57 9.27
C PHE A 29 15.91 -15.47 9.32
N ILE A 30 15.23 -16.34 10.08
CA ILE A 30 13.76 -16.35 10.17
C ILE A 30 13.19 -14.99 10.58
N PRO A 31 13.70 -14.29 11.62
CA PRO A 31 13.19 -12.98 12.00
C PRO A 31 13.33 -11.93 10.90
N LEU A 32 14.46 -11.93 10.19
CA LEU A 32 14.71 -11.00 9.08
C LEU A 32 13.70 -11.24 7.95
N VAL A 33 13.51 -12.49 7.57
CA VAL A 33 12.57 -12.89 6.51
C VAL A 33 11.13 -12.49 6.88
N LEU A 34 10.71 -12.78 8.11
CA LEU A 34 9.39 -12.37 8.61
C LEU A 34 9.22 -10.85 8.59
N TYR A 35 10.24 -10.10 9.01
CA TYR A 35 10.23 -8.65 8.96
C TYR A 35 10.11 -8.12 7.52
N THR A 36 10.88 -8.68 6.59
CA THR A 36 10.81 -8.30 5.17
C THR A 36 9.42 -8.53 4.59
N PHE A 37 8.81 -9.69 4.83
CA PHE A 37 7.45 -9.97 4.38
C PHE A 37 6.42 -9.04 5.02
N GLY A 38 6.53 -8.78 6.33
CA GLY A 38 5.65 -7.85 7.02
C GLY A 38 5.75 -6.42 6.47
N PHE A 39 6.97 -5.95 6.20
CA PHE A 39 7.22 -4.65 5.61
C PHE A 39 6.67 -4.56 4.18
N LEU A 40 6.94 -5.55 3.33
CA LEU A 40 6.41 -5.59 1.97
C LEU A 40 4.89 -5.61 1.95
N TYR A 41 4.27 -6.43 2.80
CA TYR A 41 2.82 -6.47 2.95
C TYR A 41 2.27 -5.10 3.36
N PHE A 42 2.89 -4.45 4.34
CA PHE A 42 2.50 -3.12 4.79
C PHE A 42 2.58 -2.06 3.69
N VAL A 43 3.67 -2.04 2.93
CA VAL A 43 3.86 -1.11 1.80
C VAL A 43 2.83 -1.37 0.70
N ILE A 44 2.62 -2.62 0.31
CA ILE A 44 1.63 -3.00 -0.71
C ILE A 44 0.21 -2.63 -0.23
N TYR A 45 -0.11 -2.93 1.02
CA TYR A 45 -1.39 -2.61 1.63
C TYR A 45 -1.66 -1.10 1.61
N LEU A 46 -0.70 -0.28 2.03
CA LEU A 46 -0.79 1.18 1.94
C LEU A 46 -0.91 1.66 0.50
N SER A 47 -0.17 1.08 -0.44
CA SER A 47 -0.25 1.41 -1.86
C SER A 47 -1.64 1.14 -2.43
N ILE A 48 -2.24 -0.01 -2.11
CA ILE A 48 -3.59 -0.37 -2.52
C ILE A 48 -4.61 0.59 -1.91
N LEU A 49 -4.53 0.85 -0.60
CA LEU A 49 -5.40 1.81 0.07
C LEU A 49 -5.31 3.20 -0.57
N ASN A 50 -4.10 3.67 -0.85
CA ASN A 50 -3.89 4.96 -1.50
C ASN A 50 -4.43 4.97 -2.94
N SER A 51 -4.22 3.89 -3.71
CA SER A 51 -4.70 3.76 -5.08
C SER A 51 -6.23 3.70 -5.16
N VAL A 52 -6.87 2.91 -4.30
CA VAL A 52 -8.34 2.80 -4.22
C VAL A 52 -8.96 4.12 -3.76
N ASN A 53 -8.28 4.86 -2.89
CA ASN A 53 -8.79 6.13 -2.38
C ASN A 53 -8.46 7.36 -3.25
N ARG A 54 -7.61 7.20 -4.28
CA ARG A 54 -7.22 8.29 -5.19
C ARG A 54 -8.36 8.78 -6.09
N TYR A 55 -9.38 7.94 -6.32
CA TYR A 55 -10.54 8.24 -7.16
C TYR A 55 -11.86 8.37 -6.37
N LYS A 56 -11.86 8.15 -5.05
CA LYS A 56 -13.00 8.46 -4.19
C LYS A 56 -12.83 9.86 -3.61
N SER A 57 -13.36 10.86 -4.31
CA SER A 57 -13.51 12.25 -3.85
C SER A 57 -14.54 12.41 -2.72
N GLY A 58 -14.63 11.44 -1.80
CA GLY A 58 -15.61 11.41 -0.73
C GLY A 58 -15.11 10.58 0.46
N SER A 59 -14.83 11.28 1.56
CA SER A 59 -14.77 10.87 2.99
C SER A 59 -14.27 9.48 3.41
N THR A 60 -13.64 8.67 2.54
CA THR A 60 -13.52 7.23 2.79
C THR A 60 -12.19 6.81 3.44
N VAL A 61 -11.16 7.66 3.45
CA VAL A 61 -9.98 7.39 4.28
C VAL A 61 -9.64 8.65 5.06
N LYS A 62 -9.92 8.60 6.37
CA LYS A 62 -9.36 9.55 7.33
C LYS A 62 -7.85 9.49 7.23
N SER A 63 -7.27 10.48 6.57
CA SER A 63 -5.82 10.68 6.63
C SER A 63 -5.48 11.06 8.08
N TRP A 64 -4.64 10.26 8.74
CA TRP A 64 -4.12 10.63 10.07
C TRP A 64 -3.34 11.94 10.03
N PHE A 65 -2.87 12.32 8.83
CA PHE A 65 -2.13 13.54 8.51
C PHE A 65 -2.99 14.64 7.86
N GLY A 66 -4.20 14.86 8.37
CA GLY A 66 -4.85 16.18 8.32
C GLY A 66 -5.43 16.65 6.98
N GLY A 67 -5.59 15.75 5.99
CA GLY A 67 -6.25 16.06 4.72
C GLY A 67 -7.75 16.35 4.83
N ASP A 68 -8.38 16.00 5.96
CA ASP A 68 -9.82 16.19 6.23
C ASP A 68 -10.13 17.43 7.08
N ARG A 69 -9.17 18.36 7.23
CA ARG A 69 -9.47 19.63 7.93
C ARG A 69 -10.50 20.42 7.10
N PRO A 70 -11.62 20.86 7.70
CA PRO A 70 -12.69 21.56 6.98
C PRO A 70 -12.20 22.83 6.27
N GLU A 71 -11.15 23.46 6.79
CA GLU A 71 -10.47 24.59 6.16
C GLU A 71 -9.84 24.23 4.80
N ILE A 72 -9.19 23.06 4.69
CA ILE A 72 -8.53 22.62 3.46
C ILE A 72 -9.56 22.21 2.41
N VAL A 73 -10.64 21.56 2.82
CA VAL A 73 -11.76 21.20 1.93
C VAL A 73 -12.40 22.47 1.36
N LYS A 74 -12.71 23.45 2.22
CA LYS A 74 -13.29 24.73 1.82
C LYS A 74 -12.36 25.52 0.90
N MET A 75 -11.04 25.47 1.14
CA MET A 75 -10.06 26.10 0.25
C MET A 75 -9.99 25.42 -1.13
N LYS A 76 -10.14 24.10 -1.22
CA LYS A 76 -10.19 23.38 -2.50
C LYS A 76 -11.45 23.69 -3.29
N GLU A 77 -12.61 23.65 -2.64
CA GLU A 77 -13.89 23.99 -3.27
C GLU A 77 -13.92 25.43 -3.80
N ARG A 78 -13.28 26.36 -3.07
CA ARG A 78 -13.15 27.75 -3.51
C ARG A 78 -12.25 27.88 -4.74
N GLN A 79 -11.09 27.21 -4.74
CA GLN A 79 -10.19 27.19 -5.90
C GLN A 79 -10.86 26.57 -7.14
N GLU A 80 -11.60 25.48 -6.99
CA GLU A 80 -12.33 24.87 -8.10
C GLU A 80 -13.39 25.81 -8.70
N LYS A 81 -14.12 26.55 -7.85
CA LYS A 81 -15.10 27.55 -8.31
C LYS A 81 -14.41 28.70 -9.05
N GLU A 82 -13.35 29.26 -8.50
CA GLU A 82 -12.60 30.35 -9.13
C GLU A 82 -12.00 29.92 -10.48
N ILE A 83 -11.49 28.69 -10.57
CA ILE A 83 -10.99 28.10 -11.81
C ILE A 83 -12.14 27.98 -12.83
N GLN A 84 -13.29 27.42 -12.45
CA GLN A 84 -14.45 27.30 -13.35
C GLN A 84 -14.95 28.67 -13.86
N GLU A 85 -15.01 29.67 -12.98
CA GLU A 85 -15.39 31.03 -13.34
C GLU A 85 -14.37 31.68 -14.29
N SER A 86 -13.08 31.47 -14.06
CA SER A 86 -12.01 31.95 -14.94
C SER A 86 -12.10 31.32 -16.34
N PHE A 87 -12.37 30.02 -16.44
CA PHE A 87 -12.57 29.34 -17.72
C PHE A 87 -13.86 29.80 -18.43
N LYS A 88 -14.91 30.09 -17.68
CA LYS A 88 -16.16 30.64 -18.23
C LYS A 88 -15.93 32.04 -18.82
N ALA A 89 -15.09 32.86 -18.18
CA ALA A 89 -14.71 34.18 -18.66
C ALA A 89 -13.72 34.11 -19.85
N LEU A 90 -12.85 33.11 -19.90
CA LEU A 90 -11.88 32.88 -20.98
C LEU A 90 -12.48 32.20 -22.21
N ARG A 91 -13.68 31.59 -22.10
CA ARG A 91 -14.40 31.08 -23.28
C ARG A 91 -14.80 32.25 -24.16
N LYS A 92 -14.06 32.43 -25.26
CA LYS A 92 -14.42 33.32 -26.37
C LYS A 92 -15.87 33.00 -26.78
N LYS A 93 -16.79 33.94 -26.58
CA LYS A 93 -18.14 33.84 -27.16
C LYS A 93 -17.94 33.80 -28.67
N VAL A 94 -18.05 32.62 -29.28
CA VAL A 94 -18.11 32.52 -30.73
C VAL A 94 -19.47 33.10 -31.11
N SER A 95 -19.47 34.26 -31.75
CA SER A 95 -20.65 34.78 -32.42
C SER A 95 -20.89 33.92 -33.66
N GLY A 96 -21.42 32.72 -33.46
CA GLY A 96 -22.12 31.99 -34.51
C GLY A 96 -23.41 32.73 -34.78
N GLY A 97 -23.33 33.72 -35.67
CA GLY A 97 -24.50 34.31 -36.30
C GLY A 97 -25.02 33.33 -37.35
N ARG A 98 -26.32 33.03 -37.24
CA ARG A 98 -27.15 32.09 -38.01
C ARG A 98 -27.03 30.62 -37.61
#